data_AF-A0A480BR10-F1
#
_entry.id   AF-A0A480BR10-F1
#
_cell.length_a   1.000
_cell.length_b   1.000
_cell.length_c   1.000
_cell.angle_alpha   90.00
_cell.angle_beta   90.00
_cell.angle_gamma   90.00
#
_symmetry.space_group_name_H-M   'P 1'
#
loop_
_entity.id
_entity.type
_entity.pdbx_description
1 polymer ?
#
loop_
_entity_poly.entity_id
_entity_poly.type
_entity_poly.pdbx_seq_one_letter_code
_entity_poly.pdbx_strand_id
1 'polypeptide(L)' 'MTEELRREITPYGFRFGAALVERCMEVSRGAVVITVKTPKCSLDLYVTKTGKVRVFMGGMEVLTTK' A
#
# COMPACT_ATOMS: atom_id res chain seq x y z
N MET A 1 16.87 -25.31 -5.03
CA MET A 1 17.28 -23.91 -4.75
C MET A 1 16.02 -23.12 -4.45
N THR A 2 15.70 -22.92 -3.18
CA THR A 2 14.71 -21.93 -2.77
C THR A 2 15.40 -20.58 -2.94
N GLU A 3 15.02 -19.81 -3.96
CA GLU A 3 15.41 -18.40 -4.01
C GLU A 3 14.88 -17.74 -2.74
N GLU A 4 15.78 -17.36 -1.83
CA GLU A 4 15.44 -16.43 -0.77
C GLU A 4 14.98 -15.13 -1.44
N LEU A 5 13.67 -14.90 -1.43
CA LEU A 5 13.08 -13.63 -1.82
C LEU A 5 13.64 -12.53 -0.91
N ARG A 6 14.76 -11.93 -1.32
CA ARG A 6 15.35 -10.79 -0.64
C ARG A 6 14.41 -9.61 -0.75
N ARG A 7 13.95 -9.14 0.40
CA ARG A 7 13.25 -7.87 0.51
C ARG A 7 14.25 -6.75 0.25
N GLU A 8 14.03 -5.96 -0.80
CA GLU A 8 14.78 -4.73 -1.05
C GLU A 8 14.07 -3.59 -0.31
N ILE A 9 14.78 -2.86 0.55
CA ILE A 9 14.21 -1.71 1.27
C ILE A 9 14.28 -0.47 0.37
N THR A 10 13.16 0.23 0.20
CA THR A 10 13.12 1.54 -0.48
C THR A 10 13.05 2.66 0.55
N PRO A 11 13.33 3.94 0.18
CA PRO A 11 13.21 5.07 1.10
C PRO A 11 11.83 5.22 1.75
N TYR A 12 10.80 4.64 1.14
CA TYR A 12 9.41 4.76 1.58
C TYR A 12 8.72 3.41 1.82
N GLY A 13 9.45 2.29 1.80
CA GLY A 13 8.84 0.97 1.91
C GLY A 13 9.76 -0.17 1.53
N PHE A 14 9.27 -1.11 0.70
CA PHE A 14 10.05 -2.26 0.26
C PHE A 14 9.50 -2.92 -1.00
N ARG A 15 10.36 -3.66 -1.70
CA ARG A 15 9.97 -4.64 -2.72
C ARG A 15 10.02 -6.05 -2.15
N PHE A 16 9.04 -6.86 -2.52
CA PHE A 16 8.98 -8.29 -2.25
C PHE A 16 8.57 -9.02 -3.53
N GLY A 17 9.56 -9.56 -4.24
CA GLY A 17 9.35 -10.10 -5.60
C GLY A 17 8.77 -9.04 -6.53
N ALA A 18 7.61 -9.33 -7.13
CA ALA A 18 6.91 -8.40 -8.02
C ALA A 18 6.06 -7.34 -7.30
N ALA A 19 5.97 -7.39 -5.96
CA ALA A 19 5.20 -6.43 -5.18
C ALA A 19 6.09 -5.25 -4.75
N LEU A 20 5.63 -4.04 -4.99
CA LEU A 20 6.14 -2.82 -4.40
C LEU A 20 5.14 -2.35 -3.33
N VAL A 21 5.61 -2.19 -2.10
CA VAL A 21 4.82 -1.66 -0.98
C VAL A 21 5.47 -0.37 -0.53
N GLU A 22 4.77 0.76 -0.67
CA GLU A 22 5.30 2.08 -0.30
C GLU A 22 4.29 2.87 0.52
N ARG A 23 4.79 3.60 1.52
CA ARG A 23 4.02 4.64 2.20
C ARG A 23 3.98 5.86 1.30
N CYS A 24 2.86 6.02 0.60
CA CYS A 24 2.55 7.23 -0.13
C CYS A 24 2.00 8.26 0.85
N MET A 25 2.86 9.09 1.42
CA MET A 25 2.50 10.37 2.06
C MET A 25 1.49 10.35 3.24
N GLU A 26 1.61 11.38 4.08
CA GLU A 26 0.52 11.82 4.94
C GLU A 26 -0.35 12.78 4.14
N VAL A 27 -1.65 12.50 4.04
CA VAL A 27 -2.59 13.46 3.47
C VAL A 27 -3.00 14.47 4.54
N SER A 28 -3.23 15.71 4.12
CA SER A 28 -3.50 16.89 4.98
C SER A 28 -4.60 16.72 6.03
N ARG A 29 -5.46 15.70 5.88
CA ARG A 29 -6.54 15.36 6.80
C ARG A 29 -6.17 14.33 7.87
N GLY A 30 -4.88 14.01 8.05
CA GLY A 30 -4.42 13.07 9.07
C GLY A 30 -4.76 11.62 8.73
N ALA A 31 -4.60 11.26 7.47
CA ALA A 31 -4.57 9.87 7.05
C ALA A 31 -3.22 9.57 6.40
N VAL A 32 -2.78 8.33 6.51
CA VAL A 32 -1.64 7.82 5.75
C VAL A 32 -2.17 7.08 4.53
N VAL A 33 -1.47 7.19 3.40
CA VAL A 33 -1.73 6.32 2.26
C VAL A 33 -0.61 5.30 2.15
N ILE A 34 -0.98 4.04 1.96
CA ILE A 34 -0.06 2.96 1.65
C ILE A 34 -0.47 2.41 0.30
N THR A 35 0.48 2.33 -0.63
CA THR A 35 0.24 1.83 -1.97
C THR A 35 0.93 0.50 -2.15
N VAL A 36 0.17 -0.47 -2.66
CA VAL A 36 0.68 -1.78 -3.07
C VAL A 36 0.53 -1.90 -4.57
N LYS A 37 1.64 -2.00 -5.29
CA LYS A 37 1.68 -2.20 -6.74
C LYS A 37 2.21 -3.57 -7.08
N THR A 38 1.53 -4.26 -7.98
CA THR A 38 1.96 -5.52 -8.60
C THR A 38 1.70 -5.43 -10.11
N PRO A 39 2.21 -6.38 -10.92
CA PRO A 39 1.83 -6.47 -12.33
C PRO A 39 0.33 -6.69 -12.58
N LYS A 40 -0.43 -7.14 -11.56
CA LYS A 40 -1.85 -7.48 -11.69
C LYS A 40 -2.79 -6.40 -11.17
N CYS A 41 -2.34 -5.57 -10.23
CA CYS A 41 -3.18 -4.55 -9.60
C CYS A 41 -2.36 -3.45 -8.91
N SER A 42 -3.03 -2.33 -8.68
CA SER A 42 -2.59 -1.25 -7.79
C SER A 42 -3.67 -1.03 -6.74
N LEU A 43 -3.27 -1.08 -5.47
CA LEU A 43 -4.14 -0.83 -4.33
C LEU A 43 -3.64 0.38 -3.55
N ASP A 44 -4.54 1.28 -3.20
CA ASP A 44 -4.27 2.41 -2.32
C ASP A 44 -5.09 2.28 -1.04
N LEU A 45 -4.40 2.17 0.09
CA LEU A 45 -4.97 2.02 1.42
C LEU A 45 -4.88 3.36 2.15
N TYR A 46 -6.03 3.99 2.39
CA TYR A 46 -6.13 5.19 3.20
C TYR A 46 -6.48 4.79 4.62
N VAL A 47 -5.58 5.08 5.57
CA VAL A 47 -5.79 4.79 6.99
C VAL A 47 -5.85 6.10 7.76
N THR A 48 -7.01 6.43 8.34
CA THR A 48 -7.17 7.63 9.17
C THR A 48 -6.49 7.44 10.54
N LYS A 49 -6.22 8.54 11.24
CA LYS A 49 -5.79 8.53 12.66
C LYS A 49 -6.67 7.69 13.59
N THR A 50 -7.96 7.52 13.26
CA THR A 50 -8.92 6.75 14.04
C THR A 50 -8.99 5.27 13.63
N GLY A 51 -8.16 4.83 12.69
CA GLY A 51 -8.12 3.44 12.22
C GLY A 51 -9.14 3.09 11.14
N LYS A 52 -9.90 4.08 10.62
CA LYS A 52 -10.77 3.82 9.46
C LYS A 52 -9.90 3.57 8.23
N VAL A 53 -10.13 2.43 7.58
CA VAL A 53 -9.42 2.03 6.36
C VAL A 53 -10.37 2.13 5.17
N ARG A 54 -9.91 2.77 4.10
CA ARG A 54 -10.54 2.74 2.77
C ARG A 54 -9.54 2.16 1.78
N VAL A 55 -9.97 1.20 0.98
CA VAL A 55 -9.13 0.54 -0.02
C VAL A 55 -9.66 0.87 -1.40
N PHE A 56 -8.78 1.37 -2.25
CA PHE A 56 -9.07 1.67 -3.64
C PHE A 56 -8.30 0.73 -4.56
N MET A 57 -8.95 0.22 -5.60
CA MET A 57 -8.32 -0.54 -6.67
C MET A 57 -8.61 0.15 -8.00
N GLY A 58 -7.56 0.66 -8.67
CA GLY A 58 -7.71 1.41 -9.92
C GLY A 58 -8.63 2.63 -9.80
N GLY A 59 -8.63 3.31 -8.64
CA GLY A 59 -9.48 4.48 -8.37
C GLY A 59 -10.90 4.16 -7.88
N MET A 60 -11.32 2.90 -7.89
CA MET A 60 -12.62 2.48 -7.35
C MET A 60 -12.47 2.05 -5.89
N GLU A 61 -13.32 2.55 -4.99
CA GLU A 61 -13.36 2.06 -3.60
C GLU A 61 -13.94 0.65 -3.57
N VAL A 62 -13.17 -0.30 -3.04
CA VAL A 62 -13.54 -1.73 -2.99
C VAL A 62 -13.79 -2.24 -1.58
N LEU A 63 -13.30 -1.53 -0.56
CA LEU A 63 -13.51 -1.87 0.83
C LEU A 63 -13.42 -0.62 1.71
N THR A 64 -14.31 -0.53 2.70
CA THR A 64 -14.23 0.43 3.79
C THR A 64 -14.57 -0.24 5.11
N THR A 65 -13.73 -0.06 6.13
CA THR A 65 -14.02 -0.56 7.48
C THR A 65 -15.13 0.29 8.10
N LYS A 66 -16.06 -0.37 8.81
CA LYS A 66 -17.11 0.28 9.57
C LYS A 66 -16.56 0.87 10.87
#